data_AF-A0A6B9T947-F1
#
_entry.id   AF-A0A6B9T947-F1
#
_cell.length_a   1.000
_cell.length_b   1.000
_cell.length_c   1.000
_cell.angle_alpha   90.00
_cell.angle_beta   90.00
_cell.angle_gamma   90.00
#
_symmetry.space_group_name_H-M   'P 1'
#
loop_
_entity.id
_entity.type
_entity.pdbx_description
1 polymer ?
#
loop_
_entity_poly.entity_id
_entity_poly.type
_entity_poly.pdbx_seq_one_letter_code
_entity_poly.pdbx_strand_id
1 'polypeptide(L)'
;MRAGWTSDKLEKVSDFVDDAAGRLYPRRDSIKSVPDRDRRLIRAFPYFIALCLILWICSILYLGDYSFSKLVEILCLSFVACFAALGVPCLLMMDKGVFSTWVIFLLAVFMTGLLWLSEIYMGQVYYAEAIYDIMNVLGVYLDDVMQLILGFGGTLAIMFFTSVGVLSVIGAYMRLYMARVFLSMQRRAGTGKRGKAEKFFMVPDIIDVKEVVMEPRRDPHVFHFSTSVEVTAYLFILGLLISSYLFVNPLLISVMGWHTMLAVTMMLSMFTPALILPWFIVRSIGAKVRSDAPRDYYLWIGARKRLFSTFAALGVFMMMFVLSVYLGNSVSEIILTYVSFLAPLFATSVVYGAIYTNNFDSQVCESICENFEEGKESRESPRGPST
;
A
#
# COMPACT_ATOMS: atom_id res chain seq x y z
N MET A 1 -27.02 4.15 -21.28
CA MET A 1 -26.77 5.59 -21.49
C MET A 1 -26.21 6.38 -20.29
N ARG A 2 -25.96 5.78 -19.10
CA ARG A 2 -25.42 6.51 -17.92
C ARG A 2 -23.90 6.40 -17.67
N ALA A 3 -23.16 5.55 -18.39
CA ALA A 3 -21.72 5.34 -18.16
C ALA A 3 -20.81 6.42 -18.81
N GLY A 4 -21.25 7.09 -19.87
CA GLY A 4 -20.47 8.13 -20.56
C GLY A 4 -20.38 9.44 -19.76
N TRP A 5 -21.45 9.83 -19.07
CA TRP A 5 -21.51 11.12 -18.37
C TRP A 5 -20.58 11.21 -17.14
N THR A 6 -20.30 10.09 -16.49
CA THR A 6 -19.30 10.01 -15.42
C THR A 6 -17.88 9.97 -15.96
N SER A 7 -17.65 9.34 -17.12
CA SER A 7 -16.34 9.30 -17.78
C SER A 7 -15.90 10.69 -18.21
N ASP A 8 -16.76 11.44 -18.91
CA ASP A 8 -16.42 12.78 -19.41
C ASP A 8 -16.15 13.78 -18.28
N LYS A 9 -16.80 13.63 -17.12
CA LYS A 9 -16.54 14.46 -15.94
C LYS A 9 -15.23 14.10 -15.24
N LEU A 10 -14.93 12.80 -15.14
CA LEU A 10 -13.66 12.31 -14.60
C LEU A 10 -12.49 12.73 -15.47
N GLU A 11 -12.66 12.71 -16.79
CA GLU A 11 -11.65 13.16 -17.75
C GLU A 11 -11.40 14.66 -17.61
N LYS A 12 -12.45 15.49 -17.55
CA LYS A 12 -12.32 16.94 -17.28
C LYS A 12 -11.64 17.27 -15.95
N VAL A 13 -11.93 16.50 -14.89
CA VAL A 13 -11.27 16.69 -13.59
C VAL A 13 -9.81 16.23 -13.65
N SER A 14 -9.52 15.12 -14.34
CA SER A 14 -8.14 14.68 -14.60
C SER A 14 -7.38 15.76 -15.33
N ASP A 15 -7.91 16.27 -16.45
CA ASP A 15 -7.27 17.31 -17.25
C ASP A 15 -7.03 18.59 -16.46
N PHE A 16 -7.97 18.99 -15.60
CA PHE A 16 -7.80 20.17 -14.74
C PHE A 16 -6.72 19.98 -13.69
N VAL A 17 -6.68 18.82 -13.02
CA VAL A 17 -5.66 18.51 -12.01
C VAL A 17 -4.28 18.37 -12.65
N ASP A 18 -4.22 17.73 -13.81
CA ASP A 18 -2.99 17.51 -14.56
C ASP A 18 -2.46 18.83 -15.17
N ASP A 19 -3.34 19.74 -15.64
CA ASP A 19 -2.97 21.11 -16.07
C ASP A 19 -2.54 22.00 -14.89
N ALA A 20 -3.23 21.92 -13.75
CA ALA A 20 -2.81 22.61 -12.53
C ALA A 20 -1.43 22.13 -12.04
N ALA A 21 -1.16 20.83 -12.15
CA ALA A 21 0.16 20.25 -11.87
C ALA A 21 1.22 20.75 -12.86
N GLY A 22 0.89 20.86 -14.16
CA GLY A 22 1.79 21.38 -15.19
C GLY A 22 2.22 22.84 -14.98
N ARG A 23 1.36 23.67 -14.37
CA ARG A 23 1.63 25.10 -14.14
C ARG A 23 2.52 25.41 -12.94
N LEU A 24 2.73 24.46 -12.02
CA LEU A 24 3.47 24.66 -10.76
C LEU A 24 4.99 24.39 -10.87
N TYR A 25 5.52 24.15 -12.06
CA TYR A 25 6.90 23.69 -12.26
C TYR A 25 7.99 24.74 -12.06
N PRO A 26 9.07 24.35 -11.37
CA PRO A 26 10.43 24.69 -11.78
C PRO A 26 11.23 23.45 -12.22
N ARG A 27 12.23 23.79 -13.02
CA ARG A 27 13.15 22.99 -13.83
C ARG A 27 13.95 21.95 -13.03
N ARG A 28 14.13 20.78 -13.66
CA ARG A 28 15.17 19.76 -13.48
C ARG A 28 16.36 20.19 -12.61
N ASP A 29 16.27 19.92 -11.31
CA ASP A 29 17.44 19.64 -10.49
C ASP A 29 17.50 18.14 -10.33
N SER A 30 18.56 17.52 -10.87
CA SER A 30 18.85 16.10 -10.79
C SER A 30 18.60 15.60 -9.36
N ILE A 31 17.51 14.86 -9.16
CA ILE A 31 17.28 14.11 -7.93
C ILE A 31 18.36 13.04 -7.94
N LYS A 32 19.46 13.30 -7.24
CA LYS A 32 20.43 12.26 -6.90
C LYS A 32 19.66 11.19 -6.15
N SER A 33 19.38 10.07 -6.80
CA SER A 33 19.11 8.84 -6.09
C SER A 33 20.28 8.67 -5.11
N VAL A 34 20.00 8.62 -3.82
CA VAL A 34 21.02 8.28 -2.83
C VAL A 34 20.87 6.77 -2.61
N PRO A 35 21.53 5.91 -3.40
CA PRO A 35 21.40 4.45 -3.31
C PRO A 35 21.69 3.89 -1.91
N ASP A 36 22.39 4.65 -1.06
CA ASP A 36 22.68 4.31 0.32
C ASP A 36 21.47 4.45 1.28
N ARG A 37 20.44 5.21 0.93
CA ARG A 37 19.23 5.37 1.77
C ARG A 37 18.40 4.10 1.76
N ASP A 38 18.03 3.63 0.57
CA ASP A 38 17.13 2.49 0.40
C ASP A 38 17.78 1.20 0.94
N ARG A 39 19.10 1.06 0.79
CA ARG A 39 19.87 -0.05 1.36
C ARG A 39 19.92 -0.02 2.89
N ARG A 40 20.01 1.17 3.50
CA ARG A 40 19.94 1.32 4.96
C ARG A 40 18.54 0.99 5.49
N LEU A 41 17.50 1.46 4.82
CA LEU A 41 16.11 1.16 5.19
C LEU A 41 15.84 -0.35 5.17
N ILE A 42 16.21 -1.04 4.08
CA ILE A 42 16.01 -2.49 3.95
C ILE A 42 16.85 -3.28 4.98
N ARG A 43 18.06 -2.83 5.29
CA ARG A 43 18.90 -3.46 6.32
C ARG A 43 18.32 -3.26 7.73
N ALA A 44 17.74 -2.10 8.02
CA ALA A 44 17.13 -1.79 9.30
C ALA A 44 15.76 -2.47 9.48
N PHE A 45 15.05 -2.76 8.39
CA PHE A 45 13.67 -3.24 8.43
C PHE A 45 13.44 -4.54 9.23
N PRO A 46 14.30 -5.59 9.15
CA PRO A 46 14.15 -6.76 10.01
C PRO A 46 14.29 -6.44 11.50
N TYR A 47 15.20 -5.54 11.87
CA TYR A 47 15.37 -5.10 13.25
C TYR A 47 14.17 -4.26 13.72
N PHE A 48 13.60 -3.46 12.83
CA PHE A 48 12.35 -2.74 13.09
C PHE A 48 11.17 -3.68 13.36
N ILE A 49 11.02 -4.77 12.58
CA ILE A 49 9.99 -5.79 12.86
C ILE A 49 10.23 -6.45 14.22
N ALA A 50 11.49 -6.79 14.55
CA ALA A 50 11.83 -7.35 15.85
C ALA A 50 11.49 -6.37 16.99
N LEU A 51 11.75 -5.08 16.81
CA LEU A 51 11.37 -4.03 17.76
C LEU A 51 9.84 -3.95 17.94
N CYS A 52 9.05 -4.03 16.86
CA CYS A 52 7.59 -4.06 16.93
C CYS A 52 7.09 -5.25 17.78
N LEU A 53 7.70 -6.42 17.57
CA LEU A 53 7.36 -7.64 18.33
C LEU A 53 7.76 -7.51 19.82
N ILE A 54 8.92 -6.92 20.11
CA ILE A 54 9.34 -6.66 21.49
C ILE A 54 8.37 -5.69 22.17
N LEU A 55 8.00 -4.58 21.52
CA LEU A 55 7.04 -3.62 22.05
C LEU A 55 5.68 -4.25 22.30
N TRP A 56 5.23 -5.13 21.39
CA TRP A 56 4.00 -5.89 21.57
C TRP A 56 4.07 -6.78 22.81
N ILE A 57 5.15 -7.58 22.98
CA ILE A 57 5.34 -8.44 24.15
C ILE A 57 5.38 -7.61 25.44
N CYS A 58 6.15 -6.51 25.46
CA CYS A 58 6.22 -5.62 26.63
C CYS A 58 4.85 -5.02 26.97
N SER A 59 4.07 -4.61 25.97
CA SER A 59 2.74 -4.02 26.17
C SER A 59 1.75 -5.04 26.76
N ILE A 60 1.80 -6.29 26.29
CA ILE A 60 0.99 -7.38 26.86
C ILE A 60 1.37 -7.65 28.31
N LEU A 61 2.67 -7.77 28.60
CA LEU A 61 3.16 -8.03 29.96
C LEU A 61 2.76 -6.92 30.94
N TYR A 62 2.72 -5.67 30.47
CA TYR A 62 2.30 -4.52 31.26
C TYR A 62 0.79 -4.50 31.55
N LEU A 63 -0.04 -4.78 30.53
CA LEU A 63 -1.50 -4.77 30.67
C LEU A 63 -2.03 -5.98 31.44
N GLY A 64 -1.33 -7.12 31.42
CA GLY A 64 -1.69 -8.32 32.16
C GLY A 64 -2.94 -9.06 31.66
N ASP A 65 -3.53 -8.63 30.53
CA ASP A 65 -4.66 -9.27 29.87
C ASP A 65 -4.17 -10.16 28.70
N TYR A 66 -4.33 -11.48 28.86
CA TYR A 66 -3.90 -12.49 27.90
C TYR A 66 -5.06 -13.05 27.07
N SER A 67 -6.21 -12.38 27.04
CA SER A 67 -7.31 -12.75 26.16
C SER A 67 -6.89 -12.65 24.70
N PHE A 68 -7.34 -13.60 23.86
CA PHE A 68 -6.99 -13.63 22.44
C PHE A 68 -7.31 -12.31 21.72
N SER A 69 -8.48 -11.71 22.03
CA SER A 69 -8.90 -10.43 21.45
C SER A 69 -7.89 -9.32 21.78
N LYS A 70 -7.48 -9.18 23.05
CA LYS A 70 -6.52 -8.13 23.45
C LYS A 70 -5.11 -8.38 22.92
N LEU A 71 -4.66 -9.64 22.87
CA LEU A 71 -3.38 -9.97 22.25
C LEU A 71 -3.31 -9.50 20.80
N VAL A 72 -4.36 -9.74 20.02
CA VAL A 72 -4.46 -9.32 18.61
C VAL A 72 -4.58 -7.80 18.49
N GLU A 73 -5.42 -7.16 19.31
CA GLU A 73 -5.59 -5.70 19.33
C GLU A 73 -4.26 -4.98 19.58
N ILE A 74 -3.54 -5.36 20.64
CA ILE A 74 -2.25 -4.76 21.01
C ILE A 74 -1.21 -5.02 19.92
N LEU A 75 -1.24 -6.20 19.27
CA LEU A 75 -0.35 -6.52 18.14
C LEU A 75 -0.55 -5.52 17.01
N CYS A 76 -1.81 -5.35 16.60
CA CYS A 76 -2.17 -4.45 15.51
C CYS A 76 -1.80 -3.00 15.84
N LEU A 77 -2.15 -2.51 17.03
CA LEU A 77 -1.82 -1.15 17.46
C LEU A 77 -0.31 -0.93 17.56
N SER A 78 0.45 -1.90 18.08
CA SER A 78 1.91 -1.80 18.18
C SER A 78 2.56 -1.62 16.81
N PHE A 79 2.14 -2.41 15.82
CA PHE A 79 2.67 -2.30 14.46
C PHE A 79 2.25 -0.98 13.79
N VAL A 80 0.98 -0.59 13.89
CA VAL A 80 0.48 0.67 13.34
C VAL A 80 1.27 1.85 13.93
N ALA A 81 1.43 1.89 15.25
CA ALA A 81 2.18 2.94 15.93
C ALA A 81 3.66 2.96 15.53
N CYS A 82 4.30 1.79 15.42
CA CYS A 82 5.70 1.70 14.98
C CYS A 82 5.88 2.18 13.54
N PHE A 83 4.96 1.86 12.63
CA PHE A 83 5.04 2.35 11.25
C PHE A 83 4.71 3.84 11.14
N ALA A 84 3.82 4.38 11.97
CA ALA A 84 3.64 5.81 12.11
C ALA A 84 4.94 6.48 12.57
N ALA A 85 5.62 5.92 13.59
CA ALA A 85 6.92 6.42 14.04
C ALA A 85 8.01 6.34 12.95
N LEU A 86 8.04 5.27 12.16
CA LEU A 86 8.93 5.13 10.99
C LEU A 86 8.59 6.15 9.89
N GLY A 87 7.31 6.49 9.74
CA GLY A 87 6.83 7.47 8.78
C GLY A 87 7.41 8.87 8.96
N VAL A 88 7.72 9.27 10.20
CA VAL A 88 8.28 10.60 10.52
C VAL A 88 9.65 10.83 9.87
N PRO A 89 10.69 10.01 10.11
CA PRO A 89 11.96 10.17 9.41
C PRO A 89 11.84 9.88 7.92
N CYS A 90 10.98 8.95 7.52
CA CYS A 90 10.72 8.67 6.10
C CYS A 90 10.14 9.87 5.35
N LEU A 91 9.30 10.70 6.00
CA LEU A 91 8.76 11.92 5.40
C LEU A 91 9.86 12.93 5.07
N LEU A 92 10.80 13.13 5.97
CA LEU A 92 11.94 14.04 5.76
C LEU A 92 12.88 13.55 4.66
N MET A 93 12.97 12.23 4.52
CA MET A 93 13.75 11.58 3.48
C MET A 93 12.94 11.35 2.20
N MET A 94 11.65 11.68 2.15
CA MET A 94 10.81 11.41 1.00
C MET A 94 11.21 12.33 -0.13
N ASP A 95 11.33 11.75 -1.32
CA ASP A 95 11.68 12.50 -2.51
C ASP A 95 10.52 13.48 -2.87
N LYS A 96 10.86 14.64 -3.43
CA LYS A 96 9.86 15.68 -3.76
C LYS A 96 8.90 15.17 -4.84
N GLY A 97 7.61 15.24 -4.55
CA GLY A 97 6.55 14.89 -5.49
C GLY A 97 6.09 16.09 -6.32
N VAL A 98 5.12 15.85 -7.20
CA VAL A 98 4.56 16.87 -8.11
C VAL A 98 3.87 17.99 -7.33
N PHE A 99 3.02 17.62 -6.39
CA PHE A 99 2.44 18.52 -5.40
C PHE A 99 3.31 18.61 -4.15
N SER A 100 3.31 19.78 -3.51
CA SER A 100 3.98 19.96 -2.22
C SER A 100 3.40 19.04 -1.15
N THR A 101 4.23 18.63 -0.20
CA THR A 101 3.82 17.79 0.95
C THR A 101 2.65 18.39 1.72
N TRP A 102 2.53 19.72 1.76
CA TRP A 102 1.42 20.43 2.39
C TRP A 102 0.08 20.16 1.71
N VAL A 103 0.03 20.04 0.38
CA VAL A 103 -1.22 19.73 -0.34
C VAL A 103 -1.70 18.32 0.00
N ILE A 104 -0.78 17.36 0.07
CA ILE A 104 -1.10 15.99 0.49
C ILE A 104 -1.51 15.96 1.97
N PHE A 105 -0.83 16.72 2.81
CA PHE A 105 -1.20 16.83 4.22
C PHE A 105 -2.60 17.40 4.40
N LEU A 106 -2.98 18.43 3.64
CA LEU A 106 -4.34 18.97 3.62
C LEU A 106 -5.37 17.95 3.14
N LEU A 107 -5.03 17.13 2.15
CA LEU A 107 -5.88 16.01 1.74
C LEU A 107 -6.06 14.99 2.88
N ALA A 108 -4.98 14.65 3.60
CA ALA A 108 -5.06 13.75 4.76
C ALA A 108 -5.92 14.36 5.89
N VAL A 109 -5.81 15.67 6.15
CA VAL A 109 -6.68 16.39 7.09
C VAL A 109 -8.14 16.30 6.66
N PHE A 110 -8.43 16.53 5.38
CA PHE A 110 -9.78 16.45 4.84
C PHE A 110 -10.36 15.03 4.97
N MET A 111 -9.59 14.00 4.58
CA MET A 111 -10.03 12.61 4.72
C MET A 111 -10.20 12.18 6.18
N THR A 112 -9.35 12.67 7.09
CA THR A 112 -9.51 12.44 8.54
C THR A 112 -10.77 13.12 9.06
N GLY A 113 -11.08 14.34 8.59
CA GLY A 113 -12.33 15.04 8.89
C GLY A 113 -13.56 14.26 8.43
N LEU A 114 -13.55 13.73 7.21
CA LEU A 114 -14.63 12.88 6.71
C LEU A 114 -14.81 11.60 7.53
N LEU A 115 -13.70 10.97 7.95
CA LEU A 115 -13.73 9.80 8.82
C LEU A 115 -14.41 10.12 10.15
N TRP A 116 -13.98 11.19 10.81
CA TRP A 116 -14.54 11.64 12.09
C TRP A 116 -16.02 12.04 11.99
N LEU A 117 -16.43 12.70 10.90
CA LEU A 117 -17.84 13.01 10.66
C LEU A 117 -18.69 11.74 10.51
N SER A 118 -18.17 10.72 9.82
CA SER A 118 -18.83 9.42 9.70
C SER A 118 -18.98 8.75 11.07
N GLU A 119 -17.97 8.83 11.92
CA GLU A 119 -17.97 8.23 13.26
C GLU A 119 -18.95 8.91 14.22
N ILE A 120 -18.98 10.24 14.22
CA ILE A 120 -19.94 11.01 15.01
C ILE A 120 -21.37 10.67 14.57
N TYR A 121 -21.62 10.55 13.26
CA TYR A 121 -22.93 10.18 12.74
C TYR A 121 -23.34 8.75 13.14
N MET A 122 -22.38 7.83 13.25
CA MET A 122 -22.61 6.46 13.72
C MET A 122 -22.68 6.33 15.25
N GLY A 123 -22.39 7.42 15.99
CA GLY A 123 -22.33 7.40 17.45
C GLY A 123 -21.14 6.62 18.01
N GLN A 124 -20.08 6.42 17.22
CA GLN A 124 -18.93 5.60 17.59
C GLN A 124 -17.65 6.46 17.56
N VAL A 125 -17.26 7.06 18.69
CA VAL A 125 -16.07 7.93 18.77
C VAL A 125 -14.81 7.13 19.12
N TYR A 126 -14.58 6.06 18.37
CA TYR A 126 -13.58 5.04 18.68
C TYR A 126 -12.16 5.60 18.85
N TYR A 127 -11.71 6.48 17.95
CA TYR A 127 -10.34 7.00 18.03
C TYR A 127 -10.13 7.95 19.21
N ALA A 128 -11.18 8.65 19.65
CA ALA A 128 -11.11 9.48 20.85
C ALA A 128 -11.04 8.61 22.11
N GLU A 129 -11.79 7.51 22.16
CA GLU A 129 -11.73 6.53 23.26
C GLU A 129 -10.37 5.83 23.32
N ALA A 130 -9.86 5.37 22.18
CA ALA A 130 -8.55 4.71 22.12
C ALA A 130 -7.41 5.64 22.58
N ILE A 131 -7.47 6.93 22.24
CA ILE A 131 -6.45 7.91 22.67
C ILE A 131 -6.62 8.28 24.14
N TYR A 132 -7.86 8.36 24.64
CA TYR A 132 -8.12 8.52 26.06
C TYR A 132 -7.54 7.36 26.87
N ASP A 133 -7.76 6.12 26.46
CA ASP A 133 -7.23 4.95 27.15
C ASP A 133 -5.69 4.97 27.19
N ILE A 134 -5.04 5.33 26.08
CA ILE A 134 -3.57 5.45 26.01
C ILE A 134 -3.06 6.55 26.93
N MET A 135 -3.71 7.72 26.97
CA MET A 135 -3.30 8.85 27.79
C MET A 135 -3.55 8.62 29.28
N ASN A 136 -4.64 7.93 29.61
CA ASN A 136 -4.99 7.53 30.97
C ASN A 136 -3.98 6.52 31.52
N VAL A 137 -3.48 5.59 30.70
CA VAL A 137 -2.35 4.69 31.07
C VAL A 137 -1.07 5.48 31.38
N LEU A 138 -0.84 6.61 30.72
CA LEU A 138 0.28 7.51 31.01
C LEU A 138 0.03 8.44 32.22
N GLY A 139 -1.13 8.31 32.88
CA GLY A 139 -1.52 9.13 34.02
C GLY A 139 -1.97 10.54 33.65
N VAL A 140 -2.28 10.80 32.38
CA VAL A 140 -2.74 12.10 31.89
C VAL A 140 -4.25 12.08 31.73
N TYR A 141 -4.94 12.84 32.58
CA TYR A 141 -6.38 13.08 32.44
C TYR A 141 -6.61 14.19 31.43
N LEU A 142 -7.46 13.93 30.44
CA LEU A 142 -7.81 14.87 29.39
C LEU A 142 -9.25 15.34 29.59
N ASP A 143 -9.47 16.65 29.48
CA ASP A 143 -10.83 17.20 29.34
C ASP A 143 -11.44 16.78 27.98
N ASP A 144 -12.78 16.72 27.89
CA ASP A 144 -13.52 16.26 26.70
C ASP A 144 -13.06 16.94 25.39
N VAL A 145 -12.80 18.26 25.44
CA VAL A 145 -12.34 19.01 24.26
C VAL A 145 -10.90 18.64 23.88
N MET A 146 -10.04 18.40 24.86
CA MET A 146 -8.64 18.00 24.62
C MET A 146 -8.56 16.57 24.11
N GLN A 147 -9.42 15.67 24.61
CA GLN A 147 -9.58 14.32 24.07
C GLN A 147 -9.98 14.35 22.60
N LEU A 148 -10.89 15.25 22.21
CA LEU A 148 -11.31 15.39 20.81
C LEU A 148 -10.18 15.89 19.91
N ILE A 149 -9.46 16.92 20.34
CA ILE A 149 -8.35 17.51 19.56
C ILE A 149 -7.18 16.52 19.43
N LEU A 150 -6.77 15.91 20.54
CA LEU A 150 -5.69 14.90 20.55
C LEU A 150 -6.12 13.64 19.80
N GLY A 151 -7.39 13.25 19.93
CA GLY A 151 -8.05 12.21 19.16
C GLY A 151 -7.84 12.41 17.66
N PHE A 152 -8.30 13.55 17.17
CA PHE A 152 -8.22 13.92 15.75
C PHE A 152 -6.77 13.99 15.27
N GLY A 153 -5.89 14.65 16.05
CA GLY A 153 -4.47 14.77 15.75
C GLY A 153 -3.77 13.41 15.68
N GLY A 154 -4.11 12.49 16.59
CA GLY A 154 -3.59 11.13 16.61
C GLY A 154 -4.05 10.30 15.42
N THR A 155 -5.34 10.35 15.06
CA THR A 155 -5.86 9.68 13.85
C THR A 155 -5.17 10.21 12.59
N LEU A 156 -5.01 11.53 12.48
CA LEU A 156 -4.32 12.16 11.36
C LEU A 156 -2.85 11.71 11.29
N ALA A 157 -2.14 11.73 12.42
CA ALA A 157 -0.76 11.31 12.49
C ALA A 157 -0.60 9.84 12.07
N ILE A 158 -1.45 8.95 12.61
CA ILE A 158 -1.46 7.53 12.25
C ILE A 158 -1.74 7.36 10.76
N MET A 159 -2.79 7.99 10.22
CA MET A 159 -3.16 7.83 8.81
C MET A 159 -2.06 8.34 7.87
N PHE A 160 -1.52 9.52 8.13
CA PHE A 160 -0.53 10.15 7.27
C PHE A 160 0.85 9.48 7.38
N PHE A 161 1.40 9.37 8.59
CA PHE A 161 2.76 8.85 8.76
C PHE A 161 2.84 7.35 8.49
N THR A 162 1.85 6.55 8.89
CA THR A 162 1.83 5.13 8.54
C THR A 162 1.81 4.94 7.02
N SER A 163 1.06 5.78 6.30
CA SER A 163 1.03 5.73 4.84
C SER A 163 2.41 6.00 4.23
N VAL A 164 3.08 7.05 4.70
CA VAL A 164 4.45 7.38 4.27
C VAL A 164 5.44 6.27 4.61
N GLY A 165 5.40 5.73 5.83
CA GLY A 165 6.32 4.68 6.28
C GLY A 165 6.19 3.39 5.46
N VAL A 166 4.96 2.92 5.25
CA VAL A 166 4.67 1.73 4.46
C VAL A 166 5.10 1.91 3.00
N LEU A 167 4.75 3.03 2.37
CA LEU A 167 5.13 3.32 0.99
C LEU A 167 6.65 3.44 0.80
N SER A 168 7.34 4.02 1.78
CA SER A 168 8.81 4.14 1.76
C SER A 168 9.50 2.78 1.78
N VAL A 169 9.01 1.86 2.62
CA VAL A 169 9.54 0.48 2.68
C VAL A 169 9.29 -0.24 1.37
N ILE A 170 8.05 -0.22 0.87
CA ILE A 170 7.69 -0.88 -0.40
C ILE A 170 8.51 -0.31 -1.55
N GLY A 171 8.59 1.01 -1.65
CA GLY A 171 9.36 1.71 -2.67
C GLY A 171 10.84 1.30 -2.66
N ALA A 172 11.47 1.27 -1.48
CA ALA A 172 12.87 0.84 -1.34
C ALA A 172 13.06 -0.62 -1.79
N TYR A 173 12.20 -1.54 -1.35
CA TYR A 173 12.26 -2.95 -1.77
C TYR A 173 12.14 -3.09 -3.29
N MET A 174 11.20 -2.36 -3.89
CA MET A 174 10.96 -2.42 -5.33
C MET A 174 12.14 -1.86 -6.12
N ARG A 175 12.68 -0.69 -5.73
CA ARG A 175 13.88 -0.09 -6.36
C ARG A 175 15.09 -1.03 -6.31
N LEU A 176 15.35 -1.66 -5.15
CA LEU A 176 16.55 -2.48 -4.97
C LEU A 176 16.47 -3.86 -5.67
N TYR A 177 15.32 -4.52 -5.60
CA TYR A 177 15.20 -5.91 -6.03
C TYR A 177 14.62 -6.10 -7.43
N MET A 178 13.72 -5.23 -7.91
CA MET A 178 13.04 -5.47 -9.19
C MET A 178 13.97 -5.41 -10.39
N ALA A 179 14.88 -4.43 -10.44
CA ALA A 179 15.87 -4.36 -11.50
C ALA A 179 16.70 -5.66 -11.59
N ARG A 180 17.07 -6.25 -10.44
CA ARG A 180 17.79 -7.53 -10.37
C ARG A 180 16.96 -8.70 -10.87
N VAL A 181 15.65 -8.71 -10.59
CA VAL A 181 14.73 -9.74 -11.11
C VAL A 181 14.67 -9.66 -12.63
N PHE A 182 14.47 -8.48 -13.21
CA PHE A 182 14.45 -8.30 -14.66
C PHE A 182 15.79 -8.63 -15.32
N LEU A 183 16.90 -8.18 -14.74
CA LEU A 183 18.24 -8.57 -15.19
C LEU A 183 18.40 -10.09 -15.16
N SER A 184 17.94 -10.78 -14.12
CA SER A 184 18.04 -12.24 -14.01
C SER A 184 17.31 -12.99 -15.13
N MET A 185 16.17 -12.45 -15.59
CA MET A 185 15.45 -12.94 -16.77
C MET A 185 16.24 -12.66 -18.04
N GLN A 186 16.77 -11.44 -18.19
CA GLN A 186 17.63 -11.07 -19.32
C GLN A 186 18.87 -11.99 -19.43
N ARG A 187 19.49 -12.40 -18.31
CA ARG A 187 20.66 -13.32 -18.34
C ARG A 187 20.34 -14.70 -18.89
N ARG A 188 19.09 -15.13 -18.78
CA ARG A 188 18.62 -16.46 -19.22
C ARG A 188 17.94 -16.40 -20.58
N ALA A 189 17.71 -15.20 -21.10
CA ALA A 189 17.11 -15.00 -22.40
C ALA A 189 17.95 -15.68 -23.49
N GLY A 190 17.29 -16.35 -24.43
CA GLY A 190 17.94 -17.13 -25.50
C GLY A 190 18.58 -18.45 -25.08
N THR A 191 18.62 -18.81 -23.78
CA THR A 191 19.24 -20.06 -23.30
C THR A 191 18.29 -21.25 -23.23
N GLY A 192 16.99 -21.04 -23.43
CA GLY A 192 15.93 -22.05 -23.25
C GLY A 192 15.71 -22.50 -21.79
N LYS A 193 16.50 -22.00 -20.83
CA LYS A 193 16.39 -22.36 -19.41
C LYS A 193 15.50 -21.38 -18.65
N ARG A 194 14.45 -21.89 -18.02
CA ARG A 194 13.52 -21.10 -17.19
C ARG A 194 14.00 -20.96 -15.76
N GLY A 195 13.95 -19.75 -15.23
CA GLY A 195 14.23 -19.44 -13.83
C GLY A 195 12.98 -19.24 -12.97
N LYS A 196 13.23 -18.81 -11.73
CA LYS A 196 12.18 -18.50 -10.76
C LYS A 196 11.43 -17.20 -11.12
N ALA A 197 12.08 -16.28 -11.84
CA ALA A 197 11.50 -14.99 -12.21
C ALA A 197 10.44 -15.14 -13.32
N GLU A 198 10.72 -15.93 -14.34
CA GLU A 198 9.80 -16.24 -15.45
C GLU A 198 8.54 -16.97 -14.93
N LYS A 199 8.72 -17.90 -13.98
CA LYS A 199 7.61 -18.54 -13.25
C LYS A 199 6.85 -17.55 -12.38
N PHE A 200 7.54 -16.59 -11.75
CA PHE A 200 6.92 -15.60 -10.89
C PHE A 200 5.90 -14.74 -11.66
N PHE A 201 6.28 -14.30 -12.86
CA PHE A 201 5.43 -13.54 -13.78
C PHE A 201 4.54 -14.42 -14.68
N MET A 202 4.40 -15.72 -14.39
CA MET A 202 3.55 -16.64 -15.15
C MET A 202 3.76 -16.58 -16.68
N VAL A 203 5.01 -16.44 -17.14
CA VAL A 203 5.31 -16.42 -18.59
C VAL A 203 4.92 -17.76 -19.20
N PRO A 204 3.97 -17.81 -20.17
CA PRO A 204 3.48 -19.06 -20.75
C PRO A 204 4.59 -19.92 -21.33
N ASP A 205 4.50 -21.25 -21.16
CA ASP A 205 5.53 -22.23 -21.56
C ASP A 205 5.87 -22.20 -23.05
N ILE A 206 4.95 -21.71 -23.87
CA ILE A 206 5.08 -21.59 -25.34
C ILE A 206 5.98 -20.39 -25.74
N ILE A 207 6.27 -19.47 -24.82
CA ILE A 207 7.03 -18.24 -25.09
C ILE A 207 8.49 -18.44 -24.67
N ASP A 208 9.38 -18.46 -25.65
CA ASP A 208 10.83 -18.36 -25.45
C ASP A 208 11.26 -16.90 -25.26
N VAL A 209 11.81 -16.60 -24.09
CA VAL A 209 12.28 -15.25 -23.73
C VAL A 209 13.55 -14.94 -24.53
N LYS A 210 13.49 -13.98 -25.46
CA LYS A 210 14.68 -13.49 -26.20
C LYS A 210 15.26 -12.23 -25.62
N GLU A 211 14.41 -11.31 -25.19
CA GLU A 211 14.82 -10.05 -24.59
C GLU A 211 13.74 -9.54 -23.63
N VAL A 212 14.16 -8.87 -22.57
CA VAL A 212 13.31 -8.07 -21.69
C VAL A 212 13.49 -6.61 -22.07
N VAL A 213 12.41 -5.96 -22.48
CA VAL A 213 12.39 -4.54 -22.85
C VAL A 213 11.54 -3.78 -21.84
N MET A 214 12.01 -2.62 -21.43
CA MET A 214 11.25 -1.67 -20.62
C MET A 214 10.77 -0.55 -21.53
N GLU A 215 9.47 -0.33 -21.56
CA GLU A 215 8.85 0.80 -22.26
C GLU A 215 8.03 1.53 -21.21
N PRO A 216 8.66 2.43 -20.42
CA PRO A 216 7.97 3.15 -19.36
C PRO A 216 6.78 3.87 -19.98
N ARG A 217 5.58 3.60 -19.45
CA ARG A 217 4.33 4.10 -20.03
C ARG A 217 4.11 5.60 -19.77
N ARG A 218 4.96 6.24 -18.99
CA ARG A 218 4.68 7.54 -18.37
C ARG A 218 5.83 8.52 -18.58
N ASP A 219 5.45 9.75 -18.88
CA ASP A 219 6.35 10.87 -18.82
C ASP A 219 6.78 11.11 -17.37
N PRO A 220 8.08 11.27 -17.11
CA PRO A 220 8.56 11.55 -15.78
C PRO A 220 7.94 12.87 -15.27
N HIS A 221 7.48 12.85 -14.03
CA HIS A 221 7.00 14.00 -13.25
C HIS A 221 5.59 14.57 -13.57
N VAL A 222 4.75 13.90 -14.35
CA VAL A 222 3.33 14.27 -14.47
C VAL A 222 2.50 13.56 -13.40
N PHE A 223 1.66 14.29 -12.66
CA PHE A 223 0.66 13.65 -11.80
C PHE A 223 -0.43 13.07 -12.70
N HIS A 224 -0.75 11.79 -12.54
CA HIS A 224 -1.81 11.15 -13.32
C HIS A 224 -3.00 10.84 -12.40
N PHE A 225 -4.01 11.71 -12.39
CA PHE A 225 -5.16 11.55 -11.51
C PHE A 225 -5.90 10.22 -11.73
N SER A 226 -6.07 9.81 -12.99
CA SER A 226 -6.68 8.51 -13.36
C SER A 226 -5.99 7.32 -12.68
N THR A 227 -4.67 7.39 -12.51
CA THR A 227 -3.89 6.34 -11.86
C THR A 227 -4.08 6.38 -10.35
N SER A 228 -4.15 7.57 -9.77
CA SER A 228 -4.40 7.73 -8.32
C SER A 228 -5.74 7.10 -7.95
N VAL A 229 -6.78 7.39 -8.75
CA VAL A 229 -8.10 6.78 -8.61
C VAL A 229 -8.04 5.27 -8.82
N GLU A 230 -7.31 4.78 -9.84
CA GLU A 230 -7.18 3.35 -10.09
C GLU A 230 -6.52 2.64 -8.89
N VAL A 231 -5.38 3.15 -8.39
CA VAL A 231 -4.68 2.60 -7.22
C VAL A 231 -5.59 2.63 -6.00
N THR A 232 -6.25 3.75 -5.70
CA THR A 232 -7.21 3.85 -4.60
C THR A 232 -8.36 2.86 -4.74
N ALA A 233 -8.92 2.68 -5.94
CA ALA A 233 -10.00 1.73 -6.16
C ALA A 233 -9.54 0.28 -5.93
N TYR A 234 -8.35 -0.10 -6.40
CA TYR A 234 -7.82 -1.43 -6.13
C TYR A 234 -7.49 -1.65 -4.65
N LEU A 235 -6.90 -0.65 -3.97
CA LEU A 235 -6.65 -0.71 -2.53
C LEU A 235 -7.96 -0.88 -1.76
N PHE A 236 -8.98 -0.11 -2.13
CA PHE A 236 -10.28 -0.17 -1.49
C PHE A 236 -10.98 -1.51 -1.75
N ILE A 237 -11.02 -2.00 -2.98
CA ILE A 237 -11.68 -3.28 -3.33
C ILE A 237 -10.97 -4.46 -2.67
N LEU A 238 -9.63 -4.49 -2.68
CA LEU A 238 -8.89 -5.57 -2.03
C LEU A 238 -9.03 -5.49 -0.52
N GLY A 239 -8.92 -4.30 0.05
CA GLY A 239 -9.18 -4.06 1.46
C GLY A 239 -10.58 -4.51 1.86
N LEU A 240 -11.59 -4.23 1.03
CA LEU A 240 -12.99 -4.61 1.23
C LEU A 240 -13.14 -6.14 1.19
N LEU A 241 -12.45 -6.82 0.28
CA LEU A 241 -12.49 -8.28 0.18
C LEU A 241 -11.88 -8.92 1.44
N ILE A 242 -10.73 -8.40 1.91
CA ILE A 242 -10.04 -8.90 3.11
C ILE A 242 -10.85 -8.57 4.37
N SER A 243 -11.39 -7.36 4.48
CA SER A 243 -12.19 -6.95 5.63
C SER A 243 -13.51 -7.73 5.65
N SER A 244 -14.20 -7.90 4.52
CA SER A 244 -15.38 -8.76 4.41
C SER A 244 -15.11 -10.17 4.94
N TYR A 245 -13.93 -10.74 4.71
CA TYR A 245 -13.55 -12.03 5.27
C TYR A 245 -13.55 -12.03 6.82
N LEU A 246 -12.99 -11.00 7.46
CA LEU A 246 -12.98 -10.90 8.92
C LEU A 246 -14.35 -10.57 9.51
N PHE A 247 -15.10 -9.71 8.82
CA PHE A 247 -16.39 -9.17 9.28
C PHE A 247 -17.58 -10.09 8.99
N VAL A 248 -17.42 -11.05 8.09
CA VAL A 248 -18.47 -12.04 7.79
C VAL A 248 -18.19 -13.36 8.52
N ASN A 249 -17.03 -13.51 9.18
CA ASN A 249 -16.71 -14.72 9.94
C ASN A 249 -17.36 -14.67 11.35
N PRO A 250 -18.41 -15.46 11.61
CA PRO A 250 -19.16 -15.39 12.87
C PRO A 250 -18.33 -15.82 14.09
N LEU A 251 -17.34 -16.70 13.92
CA LEU A 251 -16.40 -17.08 14.99
C LEU A 251 -15.52 -15.90 15.40
N LEU A 252 -15.15 -15.05 14.44
CA LEU A 252 -14.33 -13.87 14.69
C LEU A 252 -15.16 -12.75 15.32
N ILE A 253 -16.41 -12.58 14.90
CA ILE A 253 -17.34 -11.59 15.49
C ILE A 253 -17.68 -11.94 16.95
N SER A 254 -17.87 -13.22 17.28
CA SER A 254 -18.23 -13.61 18.66
C SER A 254 -17.08 -13.56 19.65
N VAL A 255 -15.83 -13.62 19.16
CA VAL A 255 -14.62 -13.65 19.99
C VAL A 255 -13.91 -12.30 20.03
N MET A 256 -13.97 -11.51 18.95
CA MET A 256 -13.32 -10.21 18.86
C MET A 256 -14.30 -9.07 19.12
N GLY A 257 -13.96 -8.21 20.08
CA GLY A 257 -14.69 -6.98 20.31
C GLY A 257 -14.55 -6.01 19.13
N TRP A 258 -15.49 -5.06 19.06
CA TRP A 258 -15.50 -3.97 18.09
C TRP A 258 -14.15 -3.24 17.95
N HIS A 259 -13.50 -2.94 19.09
CA HIS A 259 -12.21 -2.26 19.12
C HIS A 259 -11.09 -3.07 18.47
N THR A 260 -11.01 -4.37 18.78
CA THR A 260 -10.04 -5.29 18.20
C THR A 260 -10.22 -5.38 16.68
N MET A 261 -11.46 -5.42 16.21
CA MET A 261 -11.77 -5.44 14.79
C MET A 261 -11.32 -4.18 14.03
N LEU A 262 -11.44 -2.99 14.62
CA LEU A 262 -10.95 -1.73 14.04
C LEU A 262 -9.42 -1.72 13.99
N ALA A 263 -8.75 -2.13 15.05
CA ALA A 263 -7.28 -2.25 15.08
C ALA A 263 -6.78 -3.20 13.97
N VAL A 264 -7.44 -4.35 13.79
CA VAL A 264 -7.13 -5.31 12.72
C VAL A 264 -7.35 -4.69 11.34
N THR A 265 -8.42 -3.91 11.15
CA THR A 265 -8.70 -3.23 9.88
C THR A 265 -7.62 -2.20 9.53
N MET A 266 -7.17 -1.41 10.51
CA MET A 266 -6.06 -0.48 10.30
C MET A 266 -4.77 -1.21 9.93
N MET A 267 -4.44 -2.29 10.65
CA MET A 267 -3.27 -3.11 10.35
C MET A 267 -3.34 -3.71 8.94
N LEU A 268 -4.49 -4.24 8.53
CA LEU A 268 -4.69 -4.79 7.19
C LEU A 268 -4.61 -3.73 6.08
N SER A 269 -5.06 -2.51 6.35
CA SER A 269 -4.93 -1.40 5.41
C SER A 269 -3.46 -1.13 5.05
N MET A 270 -2.51 -1.43 5.95
CA MET A 270 -1.07 -1.30 5.70
C MET A 270 -0.49 -2.40 4.80
N PHE A 271 -1.05 -3.62 4.85
CA PHE A 271 -0.60 -4.73 3.99
C PHE A 271 -1.19 -4.66 2.58
N THR A 272 -2.34 -3.99 2.44
CA THR A 272 -3.04 -3.87 1.16
C THR A 272 -2.17 -3.21 0.07
N PRO A 273 -1.46 -2.11 0.33
CA PRO A 273 -0.45 -1.55 -0.58
C PRO A 273 0.71 -2.51 -0.89
N ALA A 274 1.19 -3.29 0.09
CA ALA A 274 2.29 -4.23 -0.13
C ALA A 274 1.94 -5.33 -1.15
N LEU A 275 0.65 -5.63 -1.31
CA LEU A 275 0.15 -6.60 -2.29
C LEU A 275 -0.06 -5.97 -3.66
N ILE A 276 -0.68 -4.80 -3.71
CA ILE A 276 -1.11 -4.16 -4.97
C ILE A 276 0.01 -3.40 -5.67
N LEU A 277 0.82 -2.65 -4.91
CA LEU A 277 1.85 -1.77 -5.48
C LEU A 277 2.90 -2.51 -6.29
N PRO A 278 3.40 -3.71 -5.90
CA PRO A 278 4.35 -4.43 -6.73
C PRO A 278 3.86 -4.69 -8.15
N TRP A 279 2.58 -5.03 -8.31
CA TRP A 279 1.96 -5.23 -9.61
C TRP A 279 1.79 -3.89 -10.37
N PHE A 280 1.33 -2.84 -9.69
CA PHE A 280 1.19 -1.51 -10.32
C PHE A 280 2.52 -0.96 -10.83
N ILE A 281 3.59 -1.08 -10.06
CA ILE A 281 4.93 -0.66 -10.46
C ILE A 281 5.38 -1.40 -11.72
N VAL A 282 5.18 -2.72 -11.80
CA VAL A 282 5.50 -3.52 -13.01
C VAL A 282 4.69 -3.04 -14.22
N ARG A 283 3.43 -2.65 -14.00
CA ARG A 283 2.58 -2.09 -15.06
C ARG A 283 3.06 -0.71 -15.51
N SER A 284 3.48 0.15 -14.58
CA SER A 284 4.01 1.49 -14.86
C SER A 284 5.33 1.45 -15.65
N ILE A 285 6.24 0.53 -15.30
CA ILE A 285 7.51 0.28 -16.03
C ILE A 285 7.26 -0.24 -17.45
N GLY A 286 6.09 -0.83 -17.72
CA GLY A 286 5.76 -1.38 -19.02
C GLY A 286 6.66 -2.56 -19.43
N ALA A 287 7.21 -3.28 -18.45
CA ALA A 287 8.15 -4.37 -18.72
C ALA A 287 7.49 -5.48 -19.55
N LYS A 288 8.11 -5.79 -20.70
CA LYS A 288 7.63 -6.79 -21.65
C LYS A 288 8.73 -7.76 -22.05
N VAL A 289 8.33 -8.99 -22.32
CA VAL A 289 9.18 -10.04 -22.87
C VAL A 289 8.93 -10.11 -24.37
N ARG A 290 10.00 -9.91 -25.14
CA ARG A 290 10.02 -10.19 -26.58
C ARG A 290 10.37 -11.65 -26.82
N SER A 291 9.62 -12.27 -27.71
CA SER A 291 9.83 -13.63 -28.21
C SER A 291 9.61 -13.66 -29.72
N ASP A 292 9.77 -14.83 -30.34
CA ASP A 292 9.42 -15.02 -31.76
C ASP A 292 7.91 -15.06 -32.03
N ALA A 293 7.08 -14.97 -30.99
CA ALA A 293 5.65 -14.87 -31.13
C ALA A 293 5.26 -13.48 -31.67
N PRO A 294 4.15 -13.36 -32.44
CA PRO A 294 3.73 -12.10 -33.05
C PRO A 294 3.29 -11.01 -32.05
N ARG A 295 3.26 -11.31 -30.73
CA ARG A 295 2.87 -10.37 -29.68
C ARG A 295 3.77 -10.49 -28.46
N ASP A 296 4.30 -9.36 -28.02
CA ASP A 296 5.06 -9.23 -26.79
C ASP A 296 4.19 -9.60 -25.56
N TYR A 297 4.78 -10.30 -24.60
CA TYR A 297 4.10 -10.64 -23.34
C TYR A 297 4.44 -9.61 -22.26
N TYR A 298 3.43 -8.86 -21.81
CA TYR A 298 3.60 -7.91 -20.72
C TYR A 298 3.62 -8.61 -19.36
N LEU A 299 4.68 -8.40 -18.57
CA LEU A 299 4.91 -9.10 -17.30
C LEU A 299 3.85 -8.79 -16.23
N TRP A 300 3.21 -7.62 -16.31
CA TRP A 300 2.15 -7.23 -15.38
C TRP A 300 0.90 -8.11 -15.51
N ILE A 301 0.65 -8.73 -16.67
CA ILE A 301 -0.54 -9.59 -16.89
C ILE A 301 -0.46 -10.83 -16.01
N GLY A 302 0.72 -11.47 -15.96
CA GLY A 302 0.93 -12.64 -15.13
C GLY A 302 0.99 -12.32 -13.64
N ALA A 303 1.62 -11.19 -13.26
CA ALA A 303 1.60 -10.71 -11.88
C ALA A 303 0.16 -10.47 -11.38
N ARG A 304 -0.68 -9.82 -12.20
CA ARG A 304 -2.11 -9.63 -11.92
C ARG A 304 -2.83 -10.96 -11.73
N LYS A 305 -2.71 -11.87 -12.69
CA LYS A 305 -3.41 -13.17 -12.68
C LYS A 305 -3.05 -13.99 -11.44
N ARG A 306 -1.78 -13.98 -11.04
CA ARG A 306 -1.32 -14.68 -9.83
C ARG A 306 -1.97 -14.11 -8.57
N LEU A 307 -1.93 -12.79 -8.41
CA LEU A 307 -2.49 -12.11 -7.26
C LEU A 307 -3.98 -12.43 -7.12
N PHE A 308 -4.77 -12.19 -8.17
CA PHE A 308 -6.22 -12.42 -8.13
C PHE A 308 -6.60 -13.90 -8.05
N SER A 309 -5.83 -14.82 -8.63
CA SER A 309 -6.08 -16.28 -8.51
C SER A 309 -5.90 -16.76 -7.07
N THR A 310 -4.83 -16.33 -6.40
CA THR A 310 -4.60 -16.68 -4.98
C THR A 310 -5.69 -16.10 -4.08
N PHE A 311 -6.12 -14.86 -4.32
CA PHE A 311 -7.22 -14.24 -3.56
C PHE A 311 -8.57 -14.89 -3.85
N ALA A 312 -8.89 -15.19 -5.10
CA ALA A 312 -10.14 -15.86 -5.46
C ALA A 312 -10.21 -17.28 -4.85
N ALA A 313 -9.11 -18.03 -4.88
CA ALA A 313 -9.05 -19.35 -4.28
C ALA A 313 -9.25 -19.31 -2.75
N LEU A 314 -8.60 -18.35 -2.05
CA LEU A 314 -8.81 -18.12 -0.62
C LEU A 314 -10.26 -17.70 -0.31
N GLY A 315 -10.82 -16.80 -1.12
CA GLY A 315 -12.20 -16.30 -0.95
C GLY A 315 -13.26 -17.39 -1.14
N VAL A 316 -13.15 -18.22 -2.18
CA VAL A 316 -14.11 -19.28 -2.49
C VAL A 316 -14.10 -20.40 -1.45
N PHE A 317 -12.92 -20.85 -1.02
CA PHE A 317 -12.80 -21.94 -0.03
C PHE A 317 -13.40 -21.55 1.32
N MET A 318 -13.30 -20.28 1.69
CA MET A 318 -13.81 -19.75 2.95
C MET A 318 -15.31 -19.39 2.88
N MET A 319 -15.81 -18.95 1.71
CA MET A 319 -17.26 -18.72 1.52
C MET A 319 -18.08 -20.01 1.67
N MET A 320 -17.53 -21.16 1.22
CA MET A 320 -18.15 -22.48 1.43
C MET A 320 -18.17 -22.90 2.91
N PHE A 321 -17.16 -22.49 3.69
CA PHE A 321 -17.12 -22.74 5.14
C PHE A 321 -18.13 -21.87 5.89
N VAL A 322 -18.25 -20.58 5.53
CA VAL A 322 -19.22 -19.65 6.11
C VAL A 322 -20.67 -20.07 5.84
N LEU A 323 -21.02 -20.44 4.61
CA LEU A 323 -22.36 -20.97 4.27
C LEU A 323 -22.72 -22.23 5.09
N SER A 324 -21.72 -22.99 5.55
CA SER A 324 -21.94 -24.19 6.36
C SER A 324 -22.23 -23.87 7.85
N VAL A 325 -21.93 -22.65 8.31
CA VAL A 325 -22.03 -22.25 9.73
C VAL A 325 -23.14 -21.20 9.95
N TYR A 326 -23.65 -20.56 8.90
CA TYR A 326 -24.52 -19.37 8.99
C TYR A 326 -26.02 -19.67 9.13
N LEU A 327 -26.41 -20.26 10.26
CA LEU A 327 -27.80 -20.28 10.76
C LEU A 327 -27.83 -19.63 12.15
N GLY A 328 -28.01 -18.30 12.24
CA GLY A 328 -28.37 -17.71 13.54
C GLY A 328 -28.19 -16.22 13.85
N ASN A 329 -27.54 -15.37 13.03
CA ASN A 329 -27.33 -13.94 13.39
C ASN A 329 -28.28 -12.97 12.66
N SER A 330 -28.66 -11.87 13.35
CA SER A 330 -29.51 -10.78 12.89
C SER A 330 -28.80 -9.86 11.89
N VAL A 331 -29.36 -9.72 10.68
CA VAL A 331 -28.76 -9.05 9.51
C VAL A 331 -28.42 -7.57 9.73
N SER A 332 -29.15 -6.85 10.59
CA SER A 332 -29.00 -5.40 10.80
C SER A 332 -27.70 -4.99 11.50
N GLU A 333 -27.25 -5.76 12.49
CA GLU A 333 -26.02 -5.47 13.25
C GLU A 333 -24.77 -5.66 12.39
N ILE A 334 -24.80 -6.65 11.49
CA ILE A 334 -23.72 -6.92 10.54
C ILE A 334 -23.57 -5.78 9.55
N ILE A 335 -24.68 -5.23 9.05
CA ILE A 335 -24.63 -4.11 8.10
C ILE A 335 -24.03 -2.87 8.77
N LEU A 336 -24.47 -2.53 9.98
CA LEU A 336 -23.99 -1.34 10.68
C LEU A 336 -22.49 -1.47 10.99
N THR A 337 -22.09 -2.62 11.55
CA THR A 337 -20.71 -3.04 11.79
C THR A 337 -19.86 -2.87 10.53
N TYR A 338 -20.31 -3.45 9.41
CA TYR A 338 -19.58 -3.42 8.15
C TYR A 338 -19.39 -2.00 7.58
N VAL A 339 -20.40 -1.13 7.67
CA VAL A 339 -20.32 0.25 7.16
C VAL A 339 -19.31 1.08 7.94
N SER A 340 -19.22 0.91 9.26
CA SER A 340 -18.22 1.57 10.11
C SER A 340 -16.77 1.19 9.79
N PHE A 341 -16.52 0.04 9.12
CA PHE A 341 -15.19 -0.32 8.62
C PHE A 341 -14.89 0.21 7.23
N LEU A 342 -15.92 0.48 6.41
CA LEU A 342 -15.74 0.99 5.05
C LEU A 342 -15.16 2.41 5.04
N ALA A 343 -15.59 3.27 5.98
CA ALA A 343 -15.13 4.66 6.02
C ALA A 343 -13.62 4.79 6.33
N PRO A 344 -13.05 4.14 7.37
CA PRO A 344 -11.60 4.13 7.60
C PRO A 344 -10.81 3.54 6.43
N LEU A 345 -11.34 2.45 5.83
CA LEU A 345 -10.69 1.80 4.70
C LEU A 345 -10.65 2.72 3.46
N PHE A 346 -11.74 3.43 3.19
CA PHE A 346 -11.81 4.39 2.10
C PHE A 346 -10.83 5.55 2.33
N ALA A 347 -10.84 6.14 3.54
CA ALA A 347 -9.97 7.26 3.90
C ALA A 347 -8.48 6.91 3.73
N THR A 348 -8.07 5.77 4.30
CA THR A 348 -6.70 5.27 4.17
C THR A 348 -6.32 4.97 2.71
N SER A 349 -7.21 4.34 1.93
CA SER A 349 -6.95 4.01 0.51
C SER A 349 -6.75 5.26 -0.37
N VAL A 350 -7.48 6.36 -0.09
CA VAL A 350 -7.30 7.64 -0.79
C VAL A 350 -5.94 8.25 -0.46
N VAL A 351 -5.58 8.30 0.82
CA VAL A 351 -4.29 8.86 1.28
C VAL A 351 -3.11 8.05 0.71
N TYR A 352 -3.19 6.72 0.72
CA TYR A 352 -2.20 5.84 0.10
C TYR A 352 -2.06 6.10 -1.41
N GLY A 353 -3.18 6.17 -2.14
CA GLY A 353 -3.17 6.41 -3.59
C GLY A 353 -2.55 7.75 -3.95
N ALA A 354 -2.91 8.82 -3.21
CA ALA A 354 -2.38 10.16 -3.42
C ALA A 354 -0.88 10.26 -3.13
N ILE A 355 -0.40 9.74 -1.99
CA ILE A 355 1.04 9.76 -1.66
C ILE A 355 1.84 8.93 -2.67
N TYR A 356 1.35 7.73 -3.03
CA TYR A 356 2.04 6.85 -3.98
C TYR A 356 2.21 7.52 -5.34
N THR A 357 1.13 8.04 -5.92
CA THR A 357 1.16 8.66 -7.24
C THR A 357 1.94 9.98 -7.27
N ASN A 358 1.92 10.75 -6.19
CA ASN A 358 2.62 12.02 -6.14
C ASN A 358 4.13 11.87 -5.92
N ASN A 359 4.56 11.00 -5.00
CA ASN A 359 5.94 10.95 -4.51
C ASN A 359 6.72 9.70 -4.93
N PHE A 360 6.06 8.57 -5.21
CA PHE A 360 6.75 7.30 -5.40
C PHE A 360 6.69 6.76 -6.82
N ASP A 361 5.56 6.89 -7.53
CA ASP A 361 5.31 6.18 -8.78
C ASP A 361 6.35 6.48 -9.88
N SER A 362 6.56 7.75 -10.23
CA SER A 362 7.51 8.15 -11.29
C SER A 362 8.94 7.75 -10.94
N GLN A 363 9.37 8.04 -9.72
CA GLN A 363 10.75 7.84 -9.27
C GLN A 363 11.12 6.38 -9.06
N VAL A 364 10.18 5.56 -8.55
CA VAL A 364 10.40 4.11 -8.44
C VAL A 364 10.55 3.52 -9.83
N CYS A 365 9.74 3.95 -10.80
CA CYS A 365 9.84 3.48 -12.18
C CYS A 365 11.18 3.91 -12.83
N GLU A 366 11.54 5.19 -12.74
CA GLU A 366 12.78 5.74 -13.29
C GLU A 366 14.00 5.01 -12.71
N SER A 367 14.08 4.89 -11.39
CA SER A 367 15.20 4.19 -10.73
C SER A 367 15.30 2.72 -11.14
N ILE A 368 14.18 2.02 -11.35
CA ILE A 368 14.22 0.63 -11.81
C ILE A 368 14.68 0.53 -13.27
N CYS A 369 14.28 1.47 -14.12
CA CYS A 369 14.70 1.52 -15.54
C CYS A 369 16.19 1.84 -15.65
N GLU A 370 16.67 2.88 -14.97
CA GLU A 370 18.09 3.26 -14.95
C GLU A 370 18.98 2.10 -14.46
N ASN A 371 18.65 1.49 -13.32
CA ASN A 371 19.41 0.35 -12.78
C ASN A 371 19.40 -0.88 -13.70
N PHE A 372 18.36 -1.04 -14.51
CA PHE A 372 18.28 -2.11 -15.50
C PHE A 372 19.14 -1.81 -16.73
N GLU A 373 19.07 -0.58 -17.26
CA GLU A 373 19.87 -0.12 -18.39
C GLU A 373 21.36 -0.11 -18.07
N GLU A 374 21.79 0.47 -16.95
CA GLU A 374 23.19 0.42 -16.49
C GLU A 374 23.69 -1.03 -16.34
N GLY A 375 22.84 -1.91 -15.81
CA GLY A 375 23.14 -3.33 -15.66
C GLY A 375 23.20 -4.10 -16.99
N LYS A 376 22.53 -3.60 -18.04
CA LYS A 376 22.57 -4.13 -19.41
C LYS A 376 23.81 -3.61 -20.15
N GLU A 377 24.07 -2.30 -20.12
CA GLU A 377 25.21 -1.64 -20.78
C GLU A 377 26.56 -2.09 -20.23
N SER A 378 26.68 -2.24 -18.91
CA SER A 378 27.91 -2.76 -18.27
C SER A 378 28.29 -4.17 -18.75
N ARG A 379 27.38 -4.88 -19.41
CA ARG A 379 27.60 -6.21 -19.98
C ARG A 379 27.82 -6.21 -21.48
N GLU A 380 27.23 -5.26 -22.19
CA GLU A 380 27.41 -5.09 -23.64
C GLU A 380 28.73 -4.37 -23.96
N SER A 381 29.30 -3.63 -22.99
CA SER A 381 30.63 -3.05 -23.09
C SER A 381 31.74 -4.13 -23.03
N PRO A 382 32.66 -4.21 -24.02
CA PRO A 382 33.70 -5.26 -24.11
C PRO A 382 34.82 -5.18 -23.06
N ARG A 383 34.68 -4.38 -22.00
CA ARG A 383 35.66 -4.31 -20.91
C ARG A 383 35.16 -5.15 -19.75
N GLY A 384 35.41 -6.46 -19.85
CA GLY A 384 35.34 -7.34 -18.68
C GLY A 384 36.26 -6.83 -17.56
N PRO A 385 36.03 -7.23 -16.30
CA PRO A 385 36.98 -6.98 -15.24
C PRO A 385 38.28 -7.72 -15.61
N SER A 386 39.29 -6.97 -16.03
CA SER A 386 40.66 -7.41 -16.00
C SER A 386 41.07 -7.49 -14.54
N THR A 387 41.18 -8.73 -14.05
CA THR A 387 41.85 -9.21 -12.82
C THR A 387 41.37 -8.68 -11.48
#